data_AF-A0ABD0KJP7-F1
#
_entry.id   AF-A0ABD0KJP7-F1
#
_cell.length_a   1.000
_cell.length_b   1.000
_cell.length_c   1.000
_cell.angle_alpha   90.00
_cell.angle_beta   90.00
_cell.angle_gamma   90.00
#
_symmetry.space_group_name_H-M   'P 1'
#
loop_
_entity.id
_entity.type
_entity.pdbx_description
1 polymer ?
#
loop_
_entity_poly.entity_id
_entity_poly.type
_entity_poly.pdbx_seq_one_letter_code
_entity_poly.pdbx_strand_id
1 'polypeptide(L)'
;VPTAVLHDKTANFSQHVRRVGNRTDRSGGLAYGQDYLYYGLFALNGVERWDVTRDAEGVGYDHVTMTSQEVVVRDDVKMRWPDTFAWDDAGPHLWFTANDLSSFHDGQMDFSGAGGPNMYVWRVFVNETSYLSRAATPANQRQCFGDTLIG
;
A
#
# COMPACT_ATOMS: atom_id res chain seq x y z
N VAL A 1 -4.43 -6.42 12.47
CA VAL A 1 -4.69 -6.20 13.91
C VAL A 1 -6.13 -5.73 14.06
N PRO A 2 -6.97 -6.39 14.88
CA PRO A 2 -8.35 -5.94 15.12
C PRO A 2 -8.41 -4.54 15.74
N THR A 3 -9.44 -3.74 15.40
CA THR A 3 -9.60 -2.38 15.96
C THR A 3 -9.73 -2.36 17.47
N ALA A 4 -10.37 -3.37 18.07
CA ALA A 4 -10.46 -3.51 19.53
C ALA A 4 -9.08 -3.61 20.20
N VAL A 5 -8.12 -4.28 19.55
CA VAL A 5 -6.72 -4.36 20.02
C VAL A 5 -6.03 -3.01 19.86
N LEU A 6 -6.29 -2.28 18.77
CA LEU A 6 -5.73 -0.94 18.55
C LEU A 6 -6.23 0.09 19.59
N HIS A 7 -7.43 -0.09 20.14
CA HIS A 7 -7.99 0.81 21.15
C HIS A 7 -7.47 0.54 22.58
N ASP A 8 -6.80 -0.58 22.81
CA ASP A 8 -6.21 -0.93 24.09
C ASP A 8 -4.69 -0.68 24.08
N LYS A 9 -4.27 0.39 24.75
CA LYS A 9 -2.85 0.76 24.89
C LYS A 9 -2.00 -0.27 25.65
N THR A 10 -2.64 -1.21 26.35
CA THR A 10 -1.96 -2.28 27.11
C THR A 10 -1.92 -3.61 26.35
N ALA A 11 -2.58 -3.69 25.19
CA ALA A 11 -2.64 -4.93 24.43
C ALA A 11 -1.28 -5.33 23.86
N ASN A 12 -1.05 -6.64 23.77
CA ASN A 12 0.14 -7.20 23.16
C ASN A 12 -0.02 -7.28 21.63
N PHE A 13 0.34 -6.21 20.92
CA PHE A 13 0.26 -6.15 19.46
C PHE A 13 0.99 -7.29 18.73
N SER A 14 2.08 -7.80 19.32
CA SER A 14 2.90 -8.85 18.68
C SER A 14 2.13 -10.16 18.49
N GLN A 15 1.08 -10.42 19.27
CA GLN A 15 0.22 -11.59 19.13
C GLN A 15 -0.81 -11.47 17.99
N HIS A 16 -0.97 -10.27 17.42
CA HIS A 16 -1.95 -9.97 16.36
C HIS A 16 -1.29 -9.61 15.03
N VAL A 17 0.01 -9.82 14.90
CA VAL A 17 0.79 -9.64 13.68
C VAL A 17 1.59 -10.90 13.39
N ARG A 18 1.86 -11.12 12.11
CA ARG A 18 2.69 -12.21 11.63
C ARG A 18 3.68 -11.68 10.62
N ARG A 19 4.90 -12.23 10.64
CA ARG A 19 5.85 -12.02 9.55
C ARG A 19 5.46 -12.87 8.34
N VAL A 20 5.25 -12.22 7.21
CA VAL A 20 4.88 -12.87 5.93
C VAL A 20 6.06 -13.01 4.96
N GLY A 21 7.13 -12.23 5.14
CA GLY A 21 8.31 -12.28 4.29
C GLY A 21 9.17 -11.03 4.40
N ASN A 22 10.08 -10.83 3.44
CA ASN A 22 10.89 -9.63 3.30
C ASN A 22 10.55 -8.94 1.97
N ARG A 23 10.51 -7.60 2.01
CA ARG A 23 10.51 -6.78 0.81
C ARG A 23 11.85 -6.91 0.07
N THR A 24 11.84 -6.74 -1.25
CA THR A 24 13.07 -6.77 -2.06
C THR A 24 13.99 -5.58 -1.79
N ASP A 25 13.44 -4.46 -1.32
CA ASP A 25 14.15 -3.23 -0.99
C ASP A 25 13.58 -2.57 0.28
N ARG A 26 14.32 -1.60 0.82
CA ARG A 26 13.79 -0.63 1.77
C ARG A 26 12.74 0.23 1.08
N SER A 27 11.69 0.54 1.82
CA SER A 27 10.52 1.24 1.32
C SER A 27 10.08 2.31 2.30
N GLY A 28 9.48 3.40 1.80
CA GLY A 28 8.80 4.40 2.61
C GLY A 28 7.30 4.16 2.59
N GLY A 29 6.66 4.75 1.58
CA GLY A 29 5.23 4.67 1.38
C GLY A 29 4.69 3.28 1.06
N LEU A 30 3.43 3.07 1.44
CA LEU A 30 2.67 1.87 1.10
C LEU A 30 1.18 2.21 0.89
N ALA A 31 0.53 1.44 0.02
CA ALA A 31 -0.92 1.48 -0.17
C ALA A 31 -1.44 0.07 -0.44
N TYR A 32 -2.62 -0.24 0.10
CA TYR A 32 -3.28 -1.52 -0.14
C TYR A 32 -4.42 -1.31 -1.15
N GLY A 33 -4.44 -2.14 -2.18
CA GLY A 33 -5.54 -2.27 -3.13
C GLY A 33 -6.53 -3.34 -2.70
N GLN A 34 -7.29 -3.89 -3.62
CA GLN A 34 -8.19 -5.01 -3.35
C GLN A 34 -7.42 -6.32 -3.15
N ASP A 35 -6.38 -6.54 -3.94
CA ASP A 35 -5.60 -7.77 -4.05
C ASP A 35 -4.09 -7.56 -3.82
N TYR A 36 -3.57 -6.37 -4.12
CA TYR A 36 -2.14 -6.07 -4.07
C TYR A 36 -1.78 -5.09 -2.95
N LEU A 37 -0.62 -5.32 -2.32
CA LEU A 37 0.06 -4.32 -1.49
C LEU A 37 1.15 -3.63 -2.32
N TYR A 38 1.06 -2.32 -2.51
CA TYR A 38 2.09 -1.51 -3.18
C TYR A 38 2.98 -0.82 -2.17
N TYR A 39 4.25 -0.66 -2.51
CA TYR A 39 5.20 0.11 -1.73
C TYR A 39 6.34 0.65 -2.60
N GLY A 40 6.94 1.76 -2.15
CA GLY A 40 8.09 2.36 -2.80
C GLY A 40 9.38 1.54 -2.62
N LEU A 41 10.33 1.70 -3.52
CA LEU A 41 11.65 1.08 -3.49
C LEU A 41 12.71 2.17 -3.51
N PHE A 42 13.54 2.24 -2.46
CA PHE A 42 14.52 3.31 -2.29
C PHE A 42 15.77 3.13 -3.16
N ALA A 43 16.35 1.95 -3.22
CA ALA A 43 17.54 1.65 -4.02
C ALA A 43 17.21 1.45 -5.50
N LEU A 44 16.00 0.97 -5.81
CA LEU A 44 15.57 0.69 -7.18
C LEU A 44 14.77 1.83 -7.84
N ASN A 45 14.53 2.95 -7.13
CA ASN A 45 13.83 4.13 -7.62
C ASN A 45 12.51 3.78 -8.32
N GLY A 46 11.64 3.08 -7.59
CA GLY A 46 10.47 2.45 -8.20
C GLY A 46 9.36 2.11 -7.23
N VAL A 47 8.30 1.52 -7.76
CA VAL A 47 7.18 0.96 -6.99
C VAL A 47 7.11 -0.54 -7.27
N GLU A 48 7.00 -1.33 -6.22
CA GLU A 48 6.75 -2.77 -6.27
C GLU A 48 5.36 -3.06 -5.73
N ARG A 49 4.79 -4.18 -6.17
CA ARG A 49 3.60 -4.76 -5.59
C ARG A 49 3.85 -6.18 -5.09
N TRP A 50 3.07 -6.58 -4.10
CA TRP A 50 2.94 -7.96 -3.65
C TRP A 50 1.50 -8.44 -3.89
N ASP A 51 1.33 -9.56 -4.60
CA ASP A 51 0.03 -10.20 -4.83
C ASP A 51 -0.36 -11.10 -3.65
N VAL A 52 -1.07 -10.48 -2.71
CA VAL A 52 -1.46 -11.11 -1.44
C VAL A 52 -2.55 -12.15 -1.66
N THR A 53 -3.51 -11.85 -2.53
CA THR A 53 -4.61 -12.76 -2.84
C THR A 53 -4.08 -14.06 -3.44
N ARG A 54 -3.21 -13.98 -4.46
CA ARG A 54 -2.59 -15.17 -5.07
C ARG A 54 -1.79 -16.00 -4.08
N ASP A 55 -0.97 -15.37 -3.24
CA ASP A 55 -0.16 -16.10 -2.26
C ASP A 55 -1.03 -16.74 -1.16
N ALA A 56 -2.25 -16.24 -0.93
CA ALA A 56 -3.20 -16.79 0.03
C ALA A 56 -4.09 -17.90 -0.57
N GLU A 57 -4.13 -18.07 -1.90
CA GLU A 57 -4.93 -19.11 -2.55
C GLU A 57 -4.51 -20.51 -2.06
N GLY A 58 -5.50 -21.29 -1.61
CA GLY A 58 -5.29 -22.66 -1.11
C GLY A 58 -4.74 -22.79 0.31
N VAL A 59 -4.12 -21.74 0.88
CA VAL A 59 -3.52 -21.77 2.24
C VAL A 59 -4.23 -20.88 3.25
N GLY A 60 -4.95 -19.86 2.77
CA GLY A 60 -5.60 -18.84 3.58
C GLY A 60 -4.66 -17.74 4.09
N TYR A 61 -5.23 -16.59 4.45
CA TYR A 61 -4.48 -15.41 4.91
C TYR A 61 -3.64 -15.65 6.17
N ASP A 62 -4.05 -16.59 7.03
CA ASP A 62 -3.28 -16.93 8.24
C ASP A 62 -1.94 -17.61 7.92
N HIS A 63 -1.80 -18.20 6.73
CA HIS A 63 -0.61 -18.94 6.30
C HIS A 63 0.10 -18.32 5.08
N VAL A 64 -0.39 -17.19 4.56
CA VAL A 64 0.21 -16.50 3.40
C VAL A 64 1.71 -16.23 3.56
N THR A 65 2.51 -16.56 2.56
CA THR A 65 3.94 -16.18 2.55
C THR A 65 4.19 -15.31 1.33
N MET A 66 4.94 -14.23 1.50
CA MET A 66 5.23 -13.27 0.44
C MET A 66 6.22 -13.87 -0.56
N THR A 67 5.71 -14.28 -1.71
CA THR A 67 6.48 -14.89 -2.81
C THR A 67 6.21 -14.23 -4.16
N SER A 68 5.13 -13.47 -4.30
CA SER A 68 4.66 -12.86 -5.55
C SER A 68 4.97 -11.35 -5.67
N GLN A 69 6.22 -10.96 -5.46
CA GLN A 69 6.65 -9.56 -5.58
C GLN A 69 7.00 -9.20 -7.03
N GLU A 70 6.57 -8.03 -7.51
CA GLU A 70 6.82 -7.56 -8.88
C GLU A 70 6.98 -6.03 -8.95
N VAL A 71 8.03 -5.55 -9.62
CA VAL A 71 8.23 -4.12 -9.90
C VAL A 71 7.19 -3.64 -10.90
N VAL A 72 6.41 -2.65 -10.52
CA VAL A 72 5.34 -2.05 -11.33
C VAL A 72 5.90 -0.96 -12.25
N VAL A 73 6.76 -0.10 -11.72
CA VAL A 73 7.35 1.03 -12.45
C VAL A 73 8.66 1.45 -11.79
N ARG A 74 9.56 2.05 -12.58
CA ARG A 74 10.81 2.66 -12.10
C ARG A 74 11.23 3.83 -12.97
N ASP A 75 11.89 4.81 -12.35
CA ASP A 75 12.63 5.89 -13.03
C ASP A 75 13.78 6.35 -12.13
N ASP A 76 15.01 6.06 -12.54
CA ASP A 76 16.21 6.29 -11.72
C ASP A 76 16.52 7.77 -11.46
N VAL A 77 15.88 8.69 -12.19
CA VAL A 77 16.07 10.13 -12.04
C VAL A 77 14.92 10.77 -11.27
N LYS A 78 13.68 10.43 -11.65
CA LYS A 78 12.45 11.14 -11.24
C LYS A 78 11.60 10.37 -10.23
N MET A 79 11.93 9.11 -9.94
CA MET A 79 11.20 8.25 -9.01
C MET A 79 12.06 7.84 -7.82
N ARG A 80 12.92 8.75 -7.38
CA ARG A 80 13.62 8.62 -6.11
C ARG A 80 12.61 8.75 -4.96
N TRP A 81 12.82 7.97 -3.91
CA TRP A 81 12.04 7.98 -2.68
C TRP A 81 10.51 8.09 -2.84
N PRO A 82 9.81 7.08 -3.42
CA PRO A 82 8.36 7.09 -3.44
C PRO A 82 7.78 7.00 -2.03
N ASP A 83 6.92 7.94 -1.64
CA ASP A 83 6.60 8.18 -0.23
C ASP A 83 5.09 8.22 0.07
N THR A 84 4.32 9.07 -0.60
CA THR A 84 2.88 9.15 -0.35
C THR A 84 2.13 8.46 -1.47
N PHE A 85 1.31 7.47 -1.14
CA PHE A 85 0.47 6.76 -2.09
C PHE A 85 -1.01 7.09 -1.87
N ALA A 86 -1.77 7.14 -2.95
CA ALA A 86 -3.19 7.38 -2.92
C ALA A 86 -3.90 6.65 -4.06
N TRP A 87 -5.19 6.39 -3.85
CA TRP A 87 -6.10 5.88 -4.87
C TRP A 87 -6.99 7.03 -5.34
N ASP A 88 -7.30 7.07 -6.63
CA ASP A 88 -8.38 7.94 -7.14
C ASP A 88 -9.71 7.15 -7.21
N ASP A 89 -10.83 7.88 -7.22
CA ASP A 89 -12.16 7.30 -7.45
C ASP A 89 -12.50 7.21 -8.96
N ALA A 90 -11.62 7.74 -9.82
CA ALA A 90 -11.88 8.01 -11.23
C ALA A 90 -11.40 6.89 -12.17
N GLY A 91 -10.61 5.94 -11.67
CA GLY A 91 -10.17 4.80 -12.46
C GLY A 91 -9.11 3.94 -11.77
N PRO A 92 -8.54 2.97 -12.50
CA PRO A 92 -7.69 1.97 -11.90
C PRO A 92 -6.22 2.42 -11.84
N HIS A 93 -5.99 3.57 -11.20
CA HIS A 93 -4.68 4.18 -11.10
C HIS A 93 -4.21 4.30 -9.65
N LEU A 94 -2.93 4.00 -9.46
CA LEU A 94 -2.21 4.35 -8.25
C LEU A 94 -1.56 5.71 -8.46
N TRP A 95 -1.79 6.60 -7.52
CA TRP A 95 -1.11 7.89 -7.44
C TRP A 95 -0.05 7.83 -6.37
N PHE A 96 1.08 8.47 -6.64
CA PHE A 96 2.08 8.65 -5.60
C PHE A 96 2.97 9.85 -5.82
N THR A 97 3.58 10.32 -4.74
CA THR A 97 4.67 11.29 -4.79
C THR A 97 6.00 10.56 -4.79
N ALA A 98 6.93 11.09 -5.58
CA ALA A 98 8.34 10.75 -5.52
C ALA A 98 9.13 12.02 -5.24
N ASN A 99 10.12 11.95 -4.37
CA ASN A 99 10.89 13.10 -3.93
C ASN A 99 12.37 12.74 -3.73
N ASP A 100 13.22 13.74 -3.63
CA ASP A 100 14.63 13.52 -3.34
C ASP A 100 14.96 13.88 -1.88
N LEU A 101 14.23 13.27 -0.94
CA LEU A 101 14.44 13.54 0.49
C LEU A 101 15.86 13.21 0.94
N SER A 102 16.55 12.28 0.25
CA SER A 102 17.98 12.01 0.43
C SER A 102 18.82 13.27 0.21
N SER A 103 18.69 13.94 -0.94
CA SER A 103 19.46 15.16 -1.18
C SER A 103 19.07 16.31 -0.27
N PHE A 104 17.82 16.37 0.20
CA PHE A 104 17.44 17.33 1.22
C PHE A 104 18.19 17.10 2.52
N HIS A 105 18.20 15.85 3.00
CA HIS A 105 18.90 15.47 4.23
C HIS A 105 20.41 15.72 4.14
N ASP A 106 21.01 15.45 2.98
CA ASP A 106 22.44 15.62 2.74
C ASP A 106 22.85 17.07 2.36
N GLY A 107 21.88 18.00 2.32
CA GLY A 107 22.12 19.39 1.95
C GLY A 107 22.53 19.61 0.49
N GLN A 108 22.24 18.66 -0.39
CA GLN A 108 22.58 18.66 -1.82
C GLN A 108 21.40 19.00 -2.74
N MET A 109 20.21 19.25 -2.18
CA MET A 109 19.02 19.56 -2.99
C MET A 109 19.17 20.90 -3.72
N ASP A 110 18.91 20.90 -5.03
CA ASP A 110 18.91 22.12 -5.83
C ASP A 110 17.61 22.89 -5.68
N PHE A 111 17.65 23.99 -4.94
CA PHE A 111 16.50 24.90 -4.78
C PHE A 111 16.44 26.01 -5.85
N SER A 112 17.44 26.11 -6.73
CA SER A 112 17.43 27.07 -7.84
C SER A 112 16.52 26.63 -8.99
N GLY A 113 16.27 25.31 -9.09
CA GLY A 113 15.48 24.70 -10.16
C GLY A 113 16.26 24.43 -11.45
N ALA A 114 17.57 24.70 -11.48
CA ALA A 114 18.42 24.45 -12.64
C ALA A 114 18.53 22.95 -12.99
N GLY A 115 18.49 22.07 -11.98
CA GLY A 115 18.48 20.62 -12.11
C GLY A 115 17.10 20.02 -12.40
N GLY A 116 16.04 20.84 -12.42
CA GLY A 116 14.65 20.40 -12.58
C GLY A 116 13.89 20.25 -11.26
N PRO A 117 12.69 19.62 -11.28
CA PRO A 117 11.85 19.46 -10.11
C PRO A 117 12.46 18.50 -9.06
N ASN A 118 12.37 18.87 -7.77
CA ASN A 118 12.77 18.00 -6.65
C ASN A 118 11.69 17.00 -6.22
N MET A 119 10.46 17.21 -6.69
CA MET A 119 9.28 16.43 -6.34
C MET A 119 8.44 16.19 -7.57
N TYR A 120 7.90 14.99 -7.69
CA TYR A 120 7.07 14.54 -8.79
C TYR A 120 5.79 13.91 -8.25
N VAL A 121 4.69 14.11 -8.97
CA VAL A 121 3.44 13.38 -8.76
C VAL A 121 3.25 12.43 -9.94
N TRP A 122 3.13 11.15 -9.62
CA TRP A 122 2.97 10.09 -10.60
C TRP A 122 1.55 9.54 -10.57
N ARG A 123 1.09 9.15 -11.75
CA ARG A 123 -0.13 8.39 -11.96
C ARG A 123 0.22 7.16 -12.78
N VAL A 124 -0.02 5.98 -12.22
CA VAL A 124 0.33 4.71 -12.84
C VAL A 124 -0.92 3.85 -12.93
N PHE A 125 -1.19 3.32 -14.12
CA PHE A 125 -2.27 2.36 -14.31
C PHE A 125 -1.88 1.02 -13.68
N VAL A 126 -2.70 0.52 -12.76
CA VAL A 126 -2.44 -0.74 -12.03
C VAL A 126 -3.59 -1.74 -12.10
N ASN A 127 -4.66 -1.39 -12.83
CA ASN A 127 -5.87 -2.22 -12.96
C ASN A 127 -6.54 -2.56 -11.61
N GLU A 128 -6.51 -1.66 -10.64
CA GLU A 128 -7.00 -1.89 -9.28
C GLU A 128 -7.52 -0.59 -8.62
N THR A 129 -8.23 -0.73 -7.49
CA THR A 129 -8.75 0.38 -6.68
C THR A 129 -8.44 0.16 -5.19
N SER A 130 -8.67 1.19 -4.37
CA SER A 130 -8.53 1.14 -2.91
C SER A 130 -9.27 -0.04 -2.28
N TYR A 131 -8.68 -0.66 -1.25
CA TYR A 131 -9.36 -1.66 -0.42
C TYR A 131 -10.68 -1.18 0.21
N LEU A 132 -10.84 0.15 0.36
CA LEU A 132 -12.04 0.79 0.90
C LEU A 132 -13.14 1.03 -0.15
N SER A 133 -12.86 0.84 -1.44
CA SER A 133 -13.82 1.19 -2.51
C SER A 133 -15.16 0.44 -2.39
N ARG A 134 -15.13 -0.79 -1.88
CA ARG A 134 -16.33 -1.61 -1.63
C ARG A 134 -17.11 -1.20 -0.37
N ALA A 135 -16.46 -0.55 0.60
CA ALA A 135 -17.11 -0.12 1.84
C ALA A 135 -18.09 1.04 1.63
N ALA A 136 -17.87 1.86 0.58
CA ALA A 136 -18.75 2.97 0.21
C ALA A 136 -20.03 2.51 -0.50
N THR A 137 -20.13 1.23 -0.88
CA THR A 137 -21.37 0.68 -1.42
C THR A 137 -22.31 0.43 -0.24
N PRO A 138 -23.49 1.10 -0.15
CA PRO A 138 -24.44 0.80 0.90
C PRO A 138 -24.76 -0.69 0.83
N ALA A 139 -24.53 -1.41 1.93
CA ALA A 139 -25.11 -2.73 2.07
C ALA A 139 -26.60 -2.58 1.78
N ASN A 140 -27.09 -3.31 0.78
CA ASN A 140 -28.52 -3.47 0.59
C ASN A 140 -29.13 -3.73 1.97
N GLN A 141 -30.04 -2.85 2.40
CA GLN A 141 -30.67 -2.77 3.72
C GLN A 141 -31.56 -3.99 4.05
N ARG A 142 -31.17 -5.20 3.66
CA ARG A 142 -31.90 -6.45 3.86
C ARG A 142 -30.96 -7.57 4.28
N GLN A 143 -30.20 -7.39 5.35
CA GLN A 143 -29.59 -8.52 6.07
C GLN A 143 -29.07 -8.09 7.45
N CYS A 144 -29.92 -7.39 8.22
CA CYS A 144 -29.74 -7.30 9.66
C CYS A 144 -30.89 -8.09 10.32
N PHE A 145 -30.54 -9.29 10.77
CA PHE A 145 -31.18 -10.08 11.83
C PHE A 145 -32.69 -10.34 11.72
N GLY A 146 -33.03 -11.42 11.01
CA GLY A 146 -34.24 -12.18 11.27
C GLY A 146 -33.86 -13.52 11.90
N ASP A 147 -33.57 -13.52 13.20
CA ASP A 147 -33.66 -14.72 14.03
C ASP A 147 -34.65 -14.42 15.15
N THR A 148 -35.91 -14.71 14.85
CA THR A 148 -36.96 -14.85 15.85
C THR A 148 -36.64 -16.09 16.66
N LEU A 149 -36.28 -15.93 17.93
CA LEU A 149 -36.31 -17.02 18.91
C LEU A 149 -37.76 -17.49 19.06
N ILE A 150 -38.06 -18.66 18.51
CA ILE A 150 -39.23 -19.48 18.86
C ILE A 150 -38.70 -20.87 19.21
N GLY A 151 -38.93 -21.30 20.45
CA GLY A 151 -38.58 -22.63 20.96
C GLY A 151 -38.11 -22.59 22.40
#